data_AF-A0A444YBM7-F1
#
_entry.id   AF-A0A444YBM7-F1
#
_cell.length_a   1.000
_cell.length_b   1.000
_cell.length_c   1.000
_cell.angle_alpha   90.00
_cell.angle_beta   90.00
_cell.angle_gamma   90.00
#
_symmetry.space_group_name_H-M   'P 1'
#
loop_
_entity.id
_entity.type
_entity.pdbx_description
1 polymer ?
#
loop_
_entity_poly.entity_id
_entity_poly.type
_entity_poly.pdbx_seq_one_letter_code
_entity_poly.pdbx_strand_id
1 'polypeptide(L)'
;MVSRVHKRTGFHRNLQHLRSITKSHALFKTSVILDASEYIRSLKKKLQESDELAVCSSSVQNFIDHGPMPMLKVEAQEDGFMIRVLSQRNCKGLLVFILEAFEELGLQVLQARVSCVDAFSLEAMGIKEHNEGDDDDGHMDAQVVEQVMSKAIKNWRELPKQ
;
A
#
# COMPACT_ATOMS: atom_id res chain seq x y z
N MET A 1 34.73 -24.62 -40.94
CA MET A 1 33.37 -25.20 -40.99
C MET A 1 32.70 -25.35 -39.60
N VAL A 2 32.94 -24.44 -38.65
CA VAL A 2 32.62 -24.65 -37.21
C VAL A 2 31.31 -23.98 -36.74
N SER A 3 30.74 -23.03 -37.49
CA SER A 3 29.65 -22.16 -37.00
C SER A 3 28.25 -22.79 -36.98
N ARG A 4 27.94 -23.75 -37.87
CA ARG A 4 26.58 -24.33 -37.98
C ARG A 4 26.28 -25.39 -36.93
N VAL A 5 27.29 -26.16 -36.52
CA VAL A 5 27.15 -27.22 -35.51
C VAL A 5 27.00 -26.64 -34.10
N HIS A 6 27.82 -25.63 -33.76
CA HIS A 6 27.72 -24.90 -32.49
C HIS A 6 26.37 -24.18 -32.31
N LYS A 7 25.79 -23.65 -33.40
CA LYS A 7 24.46 -23.01 -33.35
C LYS A 7 23.34 -24.04 -33.07
N ARG A 8 23.47 -25.26 -33.58
CA ARG A 8 22.54 -26.37 -33.29
C ARG A 8 22.65 -26.86 -31.85
N THR A 9 23.85 -26.97 -31.29
CA THR A 9 24.04 -27.42 -29.91
C THR A 9 23.51 -26.42 -28.90
N GLY A 10 23.74 -25.11 -29.11
CA GLY A 10 23.18 -24.05 -28.27
C GLY A 10 21.65 -24.05 -28.24
N PHE A 11 21.02 -24.23 -29.40
CA PHE A 11 19.56 -24.34 -29.48
C PHE A 11 19.01 -25.53 -28.70
N HIS A 12 19.64 -26.70 -28.82
CA HIS A 12 19.24 -27.89 -28.06
C HIS A 12 19.34 -27.68 -26.55
N ARG A 13 20.41 -27.04 -26.07
CA ARG A 13 20.58 -26.71 -24.65
C ARG A 13 19.49 -25.76 -24.14
N ASN A 14 19.21 -24.70 -24.89
CA ASN A 14 18.14 -23.75 -24.54
C ASN A 14 16.77 -24.44 -24.49
N LEU A 15 16.52 -25.38 -25.40
CA LEU A 15 15.26 -26.12 -25.44
C LEU A 15 15.11 -27.07 -24.24
N GLN A 16 16.20 -27.64 -23.74
CA GLN A 16 16.19 -28.43 -22.49
C GLN A 16 15.96 -27.55 -21.26
N HIS A 17 16.58 -26.36 -21.19
CA HIS A 17 16.29 -25.41 -20.13
C HIS A 17 14.81 -24.99 -20.15
N LEU A 18 14.28 -24.64 -21.32
CA LEU A 18 12.88 -24.28 -21.46
C LEU A 18 11.96 -25.42 -20.99
N ARG A 19 12.26 -26.66 -21.37
CA ARG A 19 11.53 -27.85 -20.92
C ARG A 19 11.53 -27.99 -19.38
N SER A 20 12.68 -27.77 -18.74
CA SER A 20 12.79 -27.85 -17.28
C SER A 20 11.99 -26.77 -16.55
N ILE A 21 11.98 -25.54 -17.08
CA ILE A 21 11.25 -24.40 -16.51
C ILE A 21 9.74 -24.60 -16.65
N THR A 22 9.29 -25.03 -17.83
CA THR A 22 7.87 -25.21 -18.14
C THR A 22 7.31 -26.55 -17.67
N LYS A 23 8.16 -27.43 -17.11
CA LYS A 23 7.85 -28.82 -16.74
C LYS A 23 7.18 -29.61 -17.88
N SER A 24 7.62 -29.34 -19.11
CA SER A 24 7.07 -29.99 -20.30
C SER A 24 7.57 -31.43 -20.43
N HIS A 25 6.66 -32.36 -20.67
CA HIS A 25 6.98 -33.77 -20.96
C HIS A 25 6.99 -34.08 -22.47
N ALA A 26 6.77 -33.08 -23.33
CA ALA A 26 6.53 -33.31 -24.74
C ALA A 26 7.77 -33.77 -25.51
N LEU A 27 7.67 -34.82 -26.30
CA LEU A 27 8.83 -35.39 -27.01
C LEU A 27 9.33 -34.50 -28.15
N PHE A 28 8.43 -33.74 -28.78
CA PHE A 28 8.73 -32.89 -29.93
C PHE A 28 9.11 -31.47 -29.52
N LYS A 29 10.08 -30.90 -30.24
CA LYS A 29 10.57 -29.53 -30.00
C LYS A 29 9.50 -28.46 -30.16
N THR A 30 8.62 -28.62 -31.15
CA THR A 30 7.47 -27.74 -31.39
C THR A 30 6.50 -27.78 -30.24
N SER A 31 6.23 -28.95 -29.68
CA SER A 31 5.38 -29.12 -28.51
C SER A 31 5.97 -28.48 -27.25
N VAL A 32 7.30 -28.57 -27.02
CA VAL A 32 7.95 -27.86 -25.90
C VAL A 32 7.77 -26.33 -26.00
N ILE A 33 7.77 -25.77 -27.23
CA ILE A 33 7.53 -24.34 -27.47
C ILE A 33 6.06 -23.98 -27.24
N LEU A 34 5.12 -24.84 -27.67
CA LEU A 34 3.69 -24.66 -27.39
C LEU A 34 3.41 -24.70 -25.90
N ASP A 35 3.95 -25.68 -25.18
CA ASP A 35 3.84 -25.80 -23.73
C ASP A 35 4.41 -24.57 -23.01
N ALA A 36 5.53 -24.02 -23.51
CA ALA A 36 6.08 -22.78 -22.98
C ALA A 36 5.15 -21.58 -23.20
N SER A 37 4.48 -21.52 -24.34
CA SER A 37 3.52 -20.47 -24.66
C SER A 37 2.28 -20.56 -23.76
N GLU A 38 1.77 -21.77 -23.51
CA GLU A 38 0.71 -22.03 -22.53
C GLU A 38 1.15 -21.67 -21.11
N TYR A 39 2.37 -22.04 -20.72
CA TYR A 39 2.91 -21.71 -19.41
C TYR A 39 2.96 -20.20 -19.18
N ILE A 40 3.48 -19.42 -20.15
CA ILE A 40 3.49 -17.95 -20.09
C ILE A 40 2.06 -17.40 -20.00
N ARG A 41 1.11 -17.94 -20.78
CA ARG A 41 -0.30 -17.51 -20.72
C ARG A 41 -0.90 -17.79 -19.34
N SER A 42 -0.62 -18.96 -18.76
CA SER A 42 -1.11 -19.34 -17.44
C SER A 42 -0.53 -18.45 -16.33
N LEU A 43 0.76 -18.09 -16.43
CA LEU A 43 1.40 -17.16 -15.52
C LEU A 43 0.80 -15.75 -15.64
N LYS A 44 0.60 -15.29 -16.88
CA LYS A 44 -0.07 -14.00 -17.13
C LYS A 44 -1.47 -13.99 -16.54
N LYS A 45 -2.25 -15.07 -16.72
CA LYS A 45 -3.58 -15.19 -16.14
C LYS A 45 -3.53 -15.18 -14.61
N LYS A 46 -2.63 -15.92 -13.98
CA LYS A 46 -2.46 -15.91 -12.51
C LYS A 46 -2.04 -14.54 -11.97
N LEU A 47 -1.20 -13.81 -12.70
CA LEU A 47 -0.80 -12.45 -12.34
C LEU A 47 -1.99 -11.48 -12.49
N GLN A 48 -2.76 -11.61 -13.56
CA GLN A 48 -4.00 -10.86 -13.74
C GLN A 48 -5.07 -11.22 -12.70
N GLU A 49 -5.23 -12.48 -12.31
CA GLU A 49 -6.16 -12.90 -11.24
C GLU A 49 -5.71 -12.39 -9.87
N SER A 50 -4.39 -12.35 -9.61
CA SER A 50 -3.84 -11.77 -8.39
C SER A 50 -4.01 -10.24 -8.37
N ASP A 51 -3.79 -9.57 -9.51
CA ASP A 51 -4.07 -8.15 -9.68
C ASP A 51 -5.57 -7.89 -9.65
N GLU A 52 -6.42 -8.76 -10.21
CA GLU A 52 -7.89 -8.68 -10.16
C GLU A 52 -8.42 -9.01 -8.76
N LEU A 53 -7.72 -9.74 -7.90
CA LEU A 53 -8.08 -9.83 -6.48
C LEU A 53 -7.74 -8.52 -5.75
N ALA A 54 -6.65 -7.85 -6.15
CA ALA A 54 -6.36 -6.49 -5.70
C ALA A 54 -7.31 -5.44 -6.33
N VAL A 55 -7.80 -5.68 -7.56
CA VAL A 55 -8.65 -4.76 -8.34
C VAL A 55 -10.14 -5.07 -8.20
N CYS A 56 -10.56 -6.25 -7.77
CA CYS A 56 -11.92 -6.51 -7.29
C CYS A 56 -12.15 -5.82 -5.93
N SER A 57 -11.08 -5.41 -5.25
CA SER A 57 -11.16 -4.39 -4.19
C SER A 57 -11.24 -2.95 -4.73
N SER A 58 -11.03 -2.72 -6.04
CA SER A 58 -11.03 -1.39 -6.67
C SER A 58 -12.01 -1.19 -7.85
N SER A 59 -12.77 -2.20 -8.27
CA SER A 59 -13.72 -2.17 -9.41
C SER A 59 -15.17 -2.47 -9.01
N VAL A 60 -15.54 -2.25 -7.75
CA VAL A 60 -16.92 -1.86 -7.43
C VAL A 60 -16.99 -0.34 -7.54
N GLN A 61 -16.99 0.12 -8.79
CA GLN A 61 -17.45 1.47 -9.07
C GLN A 61 -18.97 1.45 -8.92
N ASN A 62 -19.42 2.22 -7.94
CA ASN A 62 -20.79 2.68 -7.67
C ASN A 62 -21.60 1.85 -6.67
N PHE A 63 -22.10 2.59 -5.68
CA PHE A 63 -22.98 2.23 -4.58
C PHE A 63 -22.30 1.75 -3.29
N ILE A 64 -21.99 2.73 -2.43
CA ILE A 64 -22.12 2.69 -0.97
C ILE A 64 -21.63 1.38 -0.34
N ASP A 65 -20.31 1.20 -0.30
CA ASP A 65 -19.73 0.40 0.77
C ASP A 65 -18.49 1.14 1.27
N HIS A 66 -18.70 1.94 2.32
CA HIS A 66 -17.59 2.51 3.04
C HIS A 66 -16.91 1.35 3.74
N GLY A 67 -15.85 0.83 3.14
CA GLY A 67 -14.94 -0.08 3.83
C GLY A 67 -14.57 0.44 5.24
N PRO A 68 -14.04 -0.43 6.11
CA PRO A 68 -13.85 -0.12 7.52
C PRO A 68 -13.13 1.23 7.70
N MET A 69 -13.65 2.04 8.64
CA MET A 69 -13.07 3.34 8.99
C MET A 69 -11.57 3.15 9.31
N PRO A 70 -10.68 4.04 8.86
CA PRO A 70 -9.30 4.03 9.34
C PRO A 70 -9.28 4.00 10.87
N MET A 71 -8.57 3.02 11.42
CA MET A 71 -8.42 2.85 12.85
C MET A 71 -7.45 3.93 13.35
N LEU A 72 -7.94 4.79 14.23
CA LEU A 72 -7.15 5.80 14.92
C LEU A 72 -6.81 5.28 16.33
N LYS A 73 -5.57 5.48 16.75
CA LYS A 73 -5.14 5.30 18.14
C LYS A 73 -4.30 6.51 18.53
N VAL A 74 -4.65 7.13 19.64
CA VAL A 74 -3.88 8.22 20.25
C VAL A 74 -3.44 7.75 21.63
N GLU A 75 -2.15 7.82 21.90
CA GLU A 75 -1.57 7.51 23.20
C GLU A 75 -0.85 8.75 23.72
N ALA A 76 -1.19 9.19 24.93
CA ALA A 76 -0.39 10.19 25.63
C ALA A 76 0.98 9.60 25.98
N GLN A 77 2.02 10.40 25.79
CA GLN A 77 3.41 10.11 26.11
C GLN A 77 3.94 11.21 27.05
N GLU A 78 5.09 11.00 27.69
CA GLU A 78 5.68 11.96 28.64
C GLU A 78 5.83 13.36 28.04
N ASP A 79 6.27 13.45 26.78
CA ASP A 79 6.54 14.72 26.10
C ASP A 79 5.50 15.09 25.01
N GLY A 80 4.39 14.35 24.88
CA GLY A 80 3.39 14.62 23.84
C GLY A 80 2.47 13.45 23.51
N PHE A 81 2.27 13.18 22.21
CA PHE A 81 1.29 12.20 21.72
C PHE A 81 1.88 11.29 20.64
N MET A 82 1.62 9.99 20.79
CA MET A 82 1.82 9.00 19.74
C MET A 82 0.50 8.77 19.00
N ILE A 83 0.46 9.15 17.73
CA ILE A 83 -0.73 9.11 16.88
C ILE A 83 -0.52 8.04 15.82
N ARG A 84 -1.42 7.06 15.78
CA ARG A 84 -1.39 5.96 14.81
C ARG A 84 -2.69 5.92 14.03
N VAL A 85 -2.58 5.87 12.70
CA VAL A 85 -3.71 5.72 11.80
C VAL A 85 -3.45 4.55 10.86
N LEU A 86 -4.35 3.57 10.84
CA LEU A 86 -4.20 2.34 10.06
C LEU A 86 -5.46 2.09 9.22
N SER A 87 -5.28 1.80 7.94
CA SER A 87 -6.35 1.36 7.05
C SER A 87 -5.88 0.23 6.16
N GLN A 88 -6.77 -0.75 5.93
CA GLN A 88 -6.49 -1.92 5.09
C GLN A 88 -6.35 -1.60 3.60
N ARG A 89 -6.69 -0.38 3.18
CA ARG A 89 -6.60 0.07 1.80
C ARG A 89 -5.91 1.43 1.71
N ASN A 90 -5.46 1.76 0.50
CA ASN A 90 -4.96 3.09 0.20
C ASN A 90 -6.11 4.12 0.31
N CYS A 91 -5.92 5.11 1.18
CA CYS A 91 -6.86 6.20 1.40
C CYS A 91 -6.34 7.47 0.71
N LYS A 92 -6.54 7.57 -0.61
CA LYS A 92 -6.11 8.74 -1.40
C LYS A 92 -6.64 10.03 -0.75
N GLY A 93 -5.74 10.99 -0.52
CA GLY A 93 -6.06 12.28 0.10
C GLY A 93 -6.15 12.27 1.62
N LEU A 94 -6.22 11.12 2.31
CA LEU A 94 -6.35 11.06 3.77
C LEU A 94 -5.17 11.71 4.50
N LEU A 95 -3.97 11.59 3.93
CA LEU A 95 -2.77 12.21 4.50
C LEU A 95 -2.93 13.73 4.65
N VAL A 96 -3.59 14.40 3.69
CA VAL A 96 -3.79 15.85 3.72
C VAL A 96 -4.63 16.24 4.93
N PHE A 97 -5.76 15.57 5.13
CA PHE A 97 -6.64 15.78 6.29
C PHE A 97 -5.93 15.56 7.63
N ILE A 98 -5.06 14.55 7.71
CA ILE A 98 -4.30 14.27 8.93
C ILE A 98 -3.29 15.38 9.22
N LEU A 99 -2.60 15.89 8.19
CA LEU A 99 -1.63 16.97 8.35
C LEU A 99 -2.32 18.30 8.72
N GLU A 100 -3.48 18.59 8.13
CA GLU A 100 -4.32 19.73 8.51
C GLU A 100 -4.77 19.62 9.97
N ALA A 101 -5.13 18.42 10.44
CA ALA A 101 -5.46 18.20 11.84
C ALA A 101 -4.27 18.43 12.78
N PHE A 102 -3.05 18.05 12.39
CA PHE A 102 -1.86 18.35 13.17
C PHE A 102 -1.60 19.85 13.28
N GLU A 103 -1.81 20.59 12.18
CA GLU A 103 -1.71 22.06 12.17
C GLU A 103 -2.80 22.72 13.03
N GLU A 104 -4.06 22.27 12.95
CA GLU A 104 -5.17 22.74 13.79
C GLU A 104 -4.88 22.52 15.28
N LEU A 105 -4.23 21.40 15.62
CA LEU A 105 -3.85 21.07 17.00
C LEU A 105 -2.58 21.80 17.46
N GLY A 106 -1.84 22.47 16.58
CA GLY A 106 -0.54 23.07 16.90
C GLY A 106 0.51 22.03 17.31
N LEU A 107 0.44 20.82 16.74
CA LEU A 107 1.38 19.75 17.03
C LEU A 107 2.65 19.88 16.19
N GLN A 108 3.78 20.07 16.87
CA GLN A 108 5.09 19.89 16.27
C GLN A 108 5.39 18.40 16.13
N VAL A 109 5.41 17.91 14.90
CA VAL A 109 5.70 16.50 14.60
C VAL A 109 7.22 16.26 14.63
N LEU A 110 7.72 15.61 15.68
CA LEU A 110 9.14 15.27 15.85
C LEU A 110 9.56 14.11 14.93
N GLN A 111 8.68 13.12 14.81
CA GLN A 111 8.94 11.93 14.03
C GLN A 111 7.64 11.47 13.37
N ALA A 112 7.71 11.11 12.08
CA ALA A 112 6.61 10.46 11.40
C ALA A 112 7.09 9.37 10.44
N ARG A 113 6.27 8.33 10.30
CA ARG A 113 6.40 7.30 9.28
C ARG A 113 5.06 7.16 8.58
N VAL A 114 5.09 7.11 7.25
CA VAL A 114 3.88 6.99 6.44
C VAL A 114 4.08 5.98 5.31
N SER A 115 3.05 5.18 5.05
CA SER A 115 2.91 4.34 3.86
C SER A 115 1.55 4.59 3.23
N CYS A 116 1.53 4.81 1.91
CA CYS A 116 0.34 5.13 1.12
C CYS A 116 0.26 4.29 -0.17
N VAL A 117 0.85 3.09 -0.20
CA VAL A 117 0.96 2.26 -1.40
C VAL A 117 -0.31 1.41 -1.55
N ASP A 118 -0.34 0.25 -0.89
CA ASP A 118 -1.48 -0.67 -0.92
C ASP A 118 -2.45 -0.43 0.24
N ALA A 119 -1.90 -0.02 1.38
CA ALA A 119 -2.58 0.32 2.62
C ALA A 119 -2.18 1.75 3.04
N PHE A 120 -2.98 2.33 3.92
CA PHE A 120 -2.60 3.56 4.62
C PHE A 120 -2.12 3.22 6.03
N SER A 121 -0.89 3.58 6.35
CA SER A 121 -0.38 3.51 7.72
C SER A 121 0.38 4.78 8.05
N LEU A 122 0.03 5.43 9.13
CA LEU A 122 0.73 6.60 9.67
C LEU A 122 1.01 6.36 11.14
N GLU A 123 2.24 6.68 11.55
CA GLU A 123 2.67 6.76 12.94
C GLU A 123 3.41 8.08 13.09
N ALA A 124 2.96 8.93 14.02
CA ALA A 124 3.53 10.24 14.25
C ALA A 124 3.65 10.51 15.75
N MET A 125 4.80 11.06 16.15
CA MET A 125 5.05 11.62 17.47
C MET A 125 4.92 13.14 17.37
N GLY A 126 3.90 13.69 18.00
CA GLY A 126 3.62 15.13 18.05
C GLY A 126 3.77 15.66 19.47
N ILE A 127 4.44 16.80 19.62
CA ILE A 127 4.53 17.54 20.87
C ILE A 127 3.84 18.90 20.68
N LYS A 128 3.33 19.50 21.75
CA LYS A 128 2.80 20.87 21.67
C LYS A 128 3.98 21.84 21.60
N GLU A 129 3.92 22.81 20.69
CA GLU A 129 4.88 23.93 20.76
C GLU A 129 4.69 24.66 22.09
N HIS A 130 5.72 24.64 22.94
CA HIS A 130 5.76 25.46 24.14
C HIS A 130 6.13 26.87 23.69
N ASN A 131 5.16 27.77 23.62
CA ASN A 131 5.48 29.19 23.51
C ASN A 131 6.06 29.63 24.86
N GLU A 132 7.31 30.06 24.84
CA GLU A 132 8.01 30.66 25.98
C GLU A 132 7.20 31.87 26.49
N GLY A 133 6.34 31.66 27.49
CA GLY A 133 5.55 32.74 28.11
C GLY A 133 4.13 32.39 28.53
N ASP A 134 3.62 31.20 28.20
CA ASP A 134 2.30 30.75 28.67
C ASP A 134 2.48 29.81 29.88
N ASP A 135 2.29 30.34 31.09
CA ASP A 135 2.19 29.58 32.35
C ASP A 135 0.87 28.79 32.44
N ASP A 136 0.15 28.63 31.32
CA ASP A 136 -0.99 27.74 31.22
C ASP A 136 -0.45 26.32 30.99
N ASP A 137 -0.44 25.55 32.08
CA ASP A 137 -0.37 24.08 32.11
C ASP A 137 -1.63 23.47 31.44
N GLY A 138 -1.98 24.00 30.27
CA GLY A 138 -3.04 23.55 29.39
C GLY A 138 -2.58 22.26 28.72
N HIS A 139 -2.44 21.22 29.54
CA HIS A 139 -2.16 19.86 29.16
C HIS A 139 -3.23 19.47 28.15
N MET A 140 -2.84 19.44 26.87
CA MET A 140 -3.74 19.01 25.81
C MET A 140 -4.14 17.56 26.12
N ASP A 141 -5.43 17.30 26.26
CA ASP A 141 -5.87 15.94 26.55
C ASP A 141 -5.78 15.09 25.28
N ALA A 142 -5.37 13.83 25.42
CA ALA A 142 -5.35 12.86 24.33
C ALA A 142 -6.75 12.72 23.71
N GLN A 143 -7.82 12.95 24.48
CA GLN A 143 -9.19 12.99 23.97
C GLN A 143 -9.43 14.12 22.96
N VAL A 144 -8.84 15.29 23.16
CA VAL A 144 -8.97 16.43 22.22
C VAL A 144 -8.28 16.09 20.90
N VAL A 145 -7.06 15.53 20.98
CA VAL A 145 -6.32 15.04 19.82
C VAL A 145 -7.13 13.97 19.08
N GLU A 146 -7.69 12.99 19.80
CA GLU A 146 -8.50 11.92 19.22
C GLU A 146 -9.76 12.47 18.53
N GLN A 147 -10.43 13.48 19.10
CA GLN A 147 -11.61 14.10 18.53
C GLN A 147 -11.32 14.83 17.22
N VAL A 148 -10.28 15.67 17.19
CA VAL A 148 -9.90 16.43 15.99
C VAL A 148 -9.45 15.48 14.88
N MET A 149 -8.63 14.49 15.21
CA MET A 149 -8.18 13.48 14.25
C MET A 149 -9.35 12.62 13.72
N SER A 150 -10.30 12.24 14.59
CA SER A 150 -11.51 11.53 14.18
C SER A 150 -12.38 12.37 13.25
N LYS A 151 -12.48 13.69 13.50
CA LYS A 151 -13.19 14.63 12.65
C LYS A 151 -12.51 14.76 11.27
N ALA A 152 -11.19 14.84 11.23
CA ALA A 152 -10.44 14.87 9.97
C ALA A 152 -10.67 13.61 9.12
N ILE A 153 -10.67 12.42 9.74
CA ILE A 153 -10.97 11.15 9.07
C ILE A 153 -12.43 11.12 8.55
N LYS A 154 -13.38 11.68 9.29
CA LYS A 154 -14.78 11.81 8.84
C LYS A 154 -14.90 12.77 7.66
N ASN A 155 -14.30 13.95 7.74
CA ASN A 155 -14.31 14.95 6.68
C ASN A 155 -13.72 14.40 5.37
N TRP A 156 -12.61 13.65 5.46
CA TRP A 156 -12.03 12.96 4.32
C TRP A 156 -13.02 12.01 3.63
N ARG A 157 -13.84 11.30 4.41
CA ARG A 157 -14.83 10.36 3.89
C ARG A 157 -16.00 11.07 3.20
N GLU A 158 -16.33 12.27 3.66
CA GLU A 158 -17.48 13.05 3.17
C GLU A 158 -17.16 13.92 1.95
N LEU A 159 -15.88 14.02 1.55
CA LEU A 159 -15.52 14.78 0.35
C LEU A 159 -16.17 14.19 -0.92
N PRO A 160 -16.91 15.01 -1.69
CA PRO A 160 -17.26 14.65 -3.06
C PRO A 160 -15.97 14.60 -3.88
N LYS A 161 -15.73 13.46 -4.53
CA LYS A 161 -14.56 13.27 -5.40
C LYS A 161 -14.67 14.26 -6.57
N GLN A 162 -13.74 15.21 -6.67
CA GLN A 162 -13.50 16.01 -7.88
C GLN A 162 -12.96 15.13 -9.01
#